data_AF-G0IV03-F1
#
_entry.id   AF-G0IV03-F1
#
_cell.length_a   1.000
_cell.length_b   1.000
_cell.length_c   1.000
_cell.angle_alpha   90.00
_cell.angle_beta   90.00
_cell.angle_gamma   90.00
#
_symmetry.space_group_name_H-M   'P 1'
#
loop_
_entity.id
_entity.type
_entity.pdbx_description
1 polymer ?
#
loop_
_entity_poly.entity_id
_entity_poly.type
_entity_poly.pdbx_seq_one_letter_code
_entity_poly.pdbx_strand_id
1 'polypeptide(L)'
;MKNLLLSMLFLMIVCYTQQVMAQNSDISDRVKQMTEKQTEQLSLTPEQVPHVEAVNLDFITGMQQAKDGSGSKISKFKSFKKLDETRTKSMKAILTAEQFKTFESVKKENRKELKTRYNKSK
;
A
#
# COMPACT_ATOMS: atom_id res chain seq x y z
N MET A 1 17.32 43.00 10.12
CA MET A 1 16.41 41.94 10.64
C MET A 1 15.30 41.53 9.66
N LYS A 2 14.68 42.45 8.91
CA LYS A 2 13.69 42.11 7.85
C LYS A 2 14.22 41.13 6.78
N ASN A 3 15.47 41.27 6.37
CA ASN A 3 16.09 40.41 5.36
C ASN A 3 16.53 39.04 5.94
N LEU A 4 16.62 38.89 7.26
CA LEU A 4 16.92 37.61 7.92
C LEU A 4 15.65 36.75 8.07
N LEU A 5 14.52 37.41 8.37
CA LEU A 5 13.19 36.79 8.43
C LEU A 5 12.73 36.27 7.07
N LEU A 6 13.06 36.98 5.98
CA LEU A 6 12.73 36.55 4.61
C LEU A 6 13.53 35.30 4.17
N SER A 7 14.80 35.21 4.56
CA SER A 7 15.65 34.03 4.30
C SER A 7 15.20 32.80 5.08
N MET A 8 14.66 32.99 6.29
CA MET A 8 14.15 31.90 7.14
C MET A 8 12.82 31.33 6.63
N LEU A 9 11.99 32.16 5.96
CA LEU A 9 10.75 31.74 5.32
C LEU A 9 11.00 30.92 4.04
N PHE A 10 12.06 31.25 3.29
CA PHE A 10 12.45 30.50 2.09
C PHE A 10 13.02 29.10 2.42
N LEU A 11 13.70 28.95 3.57
CA LEU A 11 14.24 27.67 4.02
C LEU A 11 13.14 26.66 4.43
N MET A 12 12.00 27.14 4.96
CA MET A 12 10.87 26.27 5.32
C MET A 12 10.18 25.65 4.08
N ILE A 13 10.11 26.35 2.95
CA ILE A 13 9.42 25.87 1.74
C ILE A 13 10.16 24.68 1.11
N VAL A 14 11.50 24.66 1.19
CA VAL A 14 12.33 23.57 0.63
C VAL A 14 12.15 22.25 1.41
N CYS A 15 11.78 22.30 2.69
CA CYS A 15 11.52 21.09 3.48
C CYS A 15 10.18 20.40 3.12
N TYR A 16 9.18 21.12 2.63
CA TYR A 16 7.89 20.53 2.23
C TYR A 16 7.96 19.78 0.90
N THR A 17 8.81 20.22 -0.05
CA THR A 17 8.93 19.54 -1.35
C THR A 17 9.69 18.21 -1.26
N GLN A 18 10.55 18.03 -0.24
CA GLN A 18 11.26 16.78 0.01
C GLN A 18 10.33 15.64 0.48
N GLN A 19 9.23 15.95 1.17
CA GLN A 19 8.29 14.93 1.62
C GLN A 19 7.51 14.28 0.47
N VAL A 20 7.18 15.05 -0.57
CA VAL A 20 6.40 14.55 -1.72
C VAL A 20 7.24 13.59 -2.57
N MET A 21 8.51 13.93 -2.81
CA MET A 21 9.43 13.09 -3.60
C MET A 21 9.76 11.76 -2.89
N ALA A 22 9.99 11.79 -1.57
CA ALA A 22 10.29 10.58 -0.79
C ALA A 22 9.09 9.64 -0.63
N GLN A 23 7.87 10.17 -0.55
CA GLN A 23 6.65 9.35 -0.50
C GLN A 23 6.40 8.63 -1.82
N ASN A 24 6.69 9.30 -2.95
CA ASN A 24 6.44 8.72 -4.26
C ASN A 24 7.41 7.57 -4.60
N SER A 25 8.68 7.68 -4.19
CA SER A 25 9.64 6.59 -4.34
C SER A 25 9.30 5.38 -3.46
N ASP A 26 8.89 5.58 -2.21
CA ASP A 26 8.48 4.48 -1.31
C ASP A 26 7.28 3.69 -1.85
N ILE A 27 6.26 4.40 -2.39
CA ILE A 27 5.09 3.74 -2.98
C ILE A 27 5.51 2.89 -4.17
N SER A 28 6.29 3.45 -5.10
CA SER A 28 6.73 2.72 -6.30
C SER A 28 7.50 1.45 -5.95
N ASP A 29 8.45 1.52 -5.01
CA ASP A 29 9.26 0.37 -4.61
C ASP A 29 8.40 -0.71 -3.94
N ARG A 30 7.44 -0.30 -3.10
CA ARG A 30 6.52 -1.23 -2.45
C ARG A 30 5.58 -1.90 -3.45
N VAL A 31 5.11 -1.17 -4.46
CA VAL A 31 4.28 -1.71 -5.54
C VAL A 31 5.05 -2.74 -6.33
N LYS A 32 6.30 -2.43 -6.71
CA LYS A 32 7.17 -3.34 -7.43
C LYS A 32 7.43 -4.62 -6.64
N GLN A 33 7.89 -4.53 -5.40
CA GLN A 33 8.17 -5.69 -4.53
C GLN A 33 6.92 -6.55 -4.31
N MET A 34 5.76 -5.92 -4.12
CA MET A 34 4.50 -6.62 -3.93
C MET A 34 4.08 -7.36 -5.21
N THR A 35 4.27 -6.74 -6.36
CA THR A 35 3.98 -7.33 -7.67
C THR A 35 4.92 -8.48 -7.98
N GLU A 36 6.23 -8.31 -7.80
CA GLU A 36 7.25 -9.37 -7.97
C GLU A 36 6.92 -10.60 -7.12
N LYS A 37 6.65 -10.40 -5.82
CA LYS A 37 6.25 -11.49 -4.94
C LYS A 37 4.99 -12.19 -5.41
N GLN A 38 4.00 -11.45 -5.90
CA GLN A 38 2.77 -12.05 -6.41
C GLN A 38 2.98 -12.77 -7.74
N THR A 39 3.86 -12.27 -8.60
CA THR A 39 4.27 -12.95 -9.83
C THR A 39 4.84 -14.32 -9.51
N GLU A 40 5.72 -14.42 -8.52
CA GLU A 40 6.28 -15.70 -8.07
C GLU A 40 5.21 -16.60 -7.45
N GLN A 41 4.45 -16.08 -6.48
CA GLN A 41 3.48 -16.87 -5.70
C GLN A 41 2.29 -17.39 -6.52
N LEU A 42 1.87 -16.62 -7.53
CA LEU A 42 0.70 -16.91 -8.34
C LEU A 42 1.08 -17.36 -9.76
N SER A 43 2.37 -17.38 -10.09
CA SER A 43 2.85 -17.63 -11.45
C SER A 43 2.11 -16.75 -12.47
N LEU A 44 2.13 -15.43 -12.24
CA LEU A 44 1.42 -14.49 -13.10
C LEU A 44 1.99 -14.52 -14.51
N THR A 45 1.10 -14.47 -15.50
CA THR A 45 1.49 -14.32 -16.90
C THR A 45 1.98 -12.89 -17.17
N PRO A 46 2.84 -12.67 -18.18
CA PRO A 46 3.26 -11.32 -18.57
C PRO A 46 2.11 -10.35 -18.81
N GLU A 47 0.97 -10.85 -19.30
CA GLU A 47 -0.24 -10.08 -19.56
C GLU A 47 -0.98 -9.68 -18.27
N GLN A 48 -0.89 -10.50 -17.21
CA GLN A 48 -1.53 -10.21 -15.92
C GLN A 48 -0.72 -9.24 -15.06
N VAL A 49 0.61 -9.26 -15.17
CA VAL A 49 1.52 -8.42 -14.36
C VAL A 49 1.13 -6.94 -14.34
N PRO A 50 0.95 -6.24 -15.49
CA PRO A 50 0.63 -4.80 -15.47
C PRO A 50 -0.73 -4.51 -14.81
N HIS A 51 -1.71 -5.42 -14.93
CA HIS A 51 -3.01 -5.27 -14.29
C HIS A 51 -2.93 -5.47 -12.77
N VAL A 52 -2.14 -6.45 -12.32
CA VAL A 52 -1.90 -6.69 -10.90
C VAL A 52 -1.12 -5.53 -10.28
N GLU A 53 -0.13 -5.00 -10.98
CA GLU A 53 0.65 -3.84 -10.56
C GLU A 53 -0.25 -2.61 -10.33
N ALA A 54 -1.16 -2.32 -11.26
CA ALA A 54 -2.13 -1.23 -11.11
C ALA A 54 -3.02 -1.41 -9.87
N VAL A 55 -3.52 -2.62 -9.64
CA VAL A 55 -4.31 -2.94 -8.43
C VAL A 55 -3.49 -2.78 -7.16
N ASN A 56 -2.20 -3.13 -7.20
CA ASN A 56 -1.29 -2.97 -6.06
C ASN A 56 -0.97 -1.49 -5.78
N LEU A 57 -0.82 -0.68 -6.83
CA LEU A 57 -0.64 0.78 -6.71
C LEU A 57 -1.83 1.44 -6.01
N ASP A 58 -3.05 1.12 -6.45
CA ASP A 58 -4.27 1.64 -5.81
C ASP A 58 -4.36 1.22 -4.35
N PHE A 59 -4.04 -0.04 -4.06
CA PHE A 59 -4.07 -0.57 -2.70
C PHE A 59 -3.03 0.10 -1.80
N ILE A 60 -1.77 0.19 -2.23
CA ILE A 60 -0.69 0.78 -1.42
C ILE A 60 -0.93 2.27 -1.19
N THR A 61 -1.33 3.00 -2.25
CA THR A 61 -1.68 4.42 -2.15
C THR A 61 -2.82 4.63 -1.16
N GLY A 62 -3.91 3.84 -1.27
CA GLY A 62 -5.04 3.92 -0.35
C GLY A 62 -4.66 3.56 1.10
N MET A 63 -3.79 2.57 1.28
CA MET A 63 -3.29 2.18 2.62
C MET A 63 -2.46 3.31 3.24
N GLN A 64 -1.62 3.99 2.46
CA GLN A 64 -0.83 5.13 2.92
C GLN A 64 -1.74 6.30 3.32
N GLN A 65 -2.72 6.66 2.48
CA GLN A 65 -3.70 7.70 2.79
C GLN A 65 -4.50 7.39 4.06
N ALA A 66 -4.98 6.15 4.23
CA ALA A 66 -5.71 5.74 5.41
C ALA A 66 -4.83 5.70 6.69
N LYS A 67 -3.53 5.43 6.55
CA LYS A 67 -2.55 5.51 7.64
C LYS A 67 -2.32 6.96 8.07
N ASP A 68 -2.15 7.87 7.12
CA ASP A 68 -1.81 9.27 7.38
C ASP A 68 -3.02 10.12 7.78
N GLY A 69 -4.24 9.66 7.49
CA GLY A 69 -5.48 10.34 7.90
C GLY A 69 -5.63 10.52 9.42
N SER A 70 -6.37 11.53 9.85
CA SER A 70 -6.61 11.89 11.26
C SER A 70 -7.69 11.05 11.97
N GLY A 71 -8.22 10.01 11.33
CA GLY A 71 -9.31 9.19 11.87
C GLY A 71 -8.92 8.34 13.10
N SER A 72 -9.92 7.95 13.89
CA SER A 72 -9.74 7.01 15.01
C SER A 72 -9.19 5.66 14.52
N LYS A 73 -8.56 4.89 15.43
CA LYS A 73 -8.04 3.54 15.11
C LYS A 73 -9.09 2.64 14.44
N ILE A 74 -10.34 2.73 14.90
CA ILE A 74 -11.48 1.97 14.36
C ILE A 74 -11.81 2.43 12.93
N SER A 75 -11.79 3.74 12.66
CA SER A 75 -12.03 4.29 11.33
C SER A 75 -10.94 3.86 10.33
N LYS A 76 -9.67 3.92 10.75
CA LYS A 76 -8.54 3.42 9.95
C LYS A 76 -8.67 1.93 9.63
N PHE A 77 -9.04 1.12 10.63
CA PHE A 77 -9.27 -0.31 10.44
C PHE A 77 -10.39 -0.59 9.42
N LYS A 78 -11.52 0.13 9.51
CA LYS A 78 -12.60 0.03 8.52
C LYS A 78 -12.12 0.40 7.11
N SER A 79 -11.29 1.44 7.00
CA SER A 79 -10.71 1.87 5.72
C SER A 79 -9.80 0.80 5.12
N PHE A 80 -8.90 0.21 5.91
CA PHE A 80 -8.04 -0.90 5.47
C PHE A 80 -8.85 -2.11 5.04
N LYS A 81 -9.91 -2.47 5.78
CA LYS A 81 -10.80 -3.56 5.41
C LYS A 81 -11.46 -3.31 4.04
N LYS A 82 -11.97 -2.10 3.81
CA LYS A 82 -12.59 -1.73 2.53
C LYS A 82 -11.59 -1.80 1.38
N LEU A 83 -10.36 -1.30 1.58
CA LEU A 83 -9.29 -1.38 0.58
C LEU A 83 -8.96 -2.84 0.22
N ASP A 84 -8.87 -3.72 1.22
CA ASP A 84 -8.61 -5.15 0.99
C ASP A 84 -9.77 -5.85 0.24
N GLU A 85 -11.02 -5.49 0.55
CA GLU A 85 -12.20 -5.98 -0.18
C GLU A 85 -12.20 -5.52 -1.64
N THR A 86 -11.89 -4.24 -1.90
CA THR A 86 -11.74 -3.71 -3.25
C THR A 86 -10.63 -4.42 -4.01
N ARG A 87 -9.44 -4.54 -3.42
CA ARG A 87 -8.31 -5.28 -4.01
C ARG A 87 -8.71 -6.72 -4.35
N THR A 88 -9.37 -7.41 -3.43
CA THR A 88 -9.81 -8.80 -3.65
C THR A 88 -10.74 -8.90 -4.86
N LYS A 89 -11.69 -7.98 -5.02
CA LYS A 89 -12.60 -7.96 -6.18
C LYS A 89 -11.83 -7.72 -7.49
N SER A 90 -10.91 -6.76 -7.51
CA SER A 90 -10.10 -6.47 -8.70
C SER A 90 -9.21 -7.64 -9.09
N MET A 91 -8.53 -8.27 -8.11
CA MET A 91 -7.71 -9.46 -8.35
C MET A 91 -8.53 -10.61 -8.92
N LYS A 92 -9.77 -10.82 -8.45
CA LYS A 92 -10.65 -11.88 -8.98
C LYS A 92 -10.97 -11.72 -10.47
N ALA A 93 -11.00 -10.50 -10.98
CA ALA A 93 -11.28 -10.23 -12.40
C ALA A 93 -10.06 -10.49 -13.30
N ILE A 94 -8.85 -10.46 -12.75
CA ILE A 94 -7.57 -10.57 -13.49
C ILE A 94 -7.01 -12.00 -13.42
N LEU A 95 -7.15 -12.65 -12.26
CA LEU A 95 -6.56 -13.95 -11.98
C LEU A 95 -7.42 -15.10 -12.50
N THR A 96 -6.78 -16.22 -12.84
CA THR A 96 -7.49 -17.49 -13.02
C THR A 96 -8.09 -17.97 -11.70
N ALA A 97 -9.03 -18.93 -11.77
CA ALA A 97 -9.65 -19.49 -10.58
C ALA A 97 -8.62 -20.11 -9.59
N GLU A 98 -7.60 -20.77 -10.14
CA GLU A 98 -6.53 -21.39 -9.35
C GLU A 98 -5.64 -20.33 -8.69
N GLN A 99 -5.17 -19.35 -9.46
CA GLN A 99 -4.38 -18.23 -8.94
C GLN A 99 -5.16 -17.46 -7.86
N PHE A 100 -6.46 -17.22 -8.06
CA PHE A 100 -7.30 -16.54 -7.08
C PHE A 100 -7.46 -17.35 -5.79
N LYS A 101 -7.56 -18.69 -5.88
CA LYS A 101 -7.58 -19.57 -4.70
C LYS A 101 -6.28 -19.47 -3.91
N THR A 102 -5.13 -19.47 -4.58
CA THR A 102 -3.82 -19.28 -3.94
C THR A 102 -3.71 -17.90 -3.29
N PHE A 103 -4.15 -16.85 -3.99
CA PHE A 103 -4.21 -15.49 -3.46
C PHE A 103 -5.03 -15.40 -2.16
N GLU A 104 -6.24 -15.98 -2.14
CA GLU A 104 -7.08 -16.02 -0.93
C GLU A 104 -6.43 -16.80 0.21
N SER A 105 -5.70 -17.89 -0.09
CA SER A 105 -4.97 -18.67 0.91
C SER A 105 -3.86 -17.85 1.56
N VAL A 106 -2.99 -17.24 0.73
CA VAL A 106 -1.90 -16.37 1.19
C VAL A 106 -2.45 -15.19 2.00
N LYS A 107 -3.56 -14.58 1.57
CA LYS A 107 -4.23 -13.51 2.31
C LYS A 107 -4.68 -13.95 3.70
N LYS A 108 -5.28 -15.14 3.81
CA LYS A 108 -5.71 -15.71 5.11
C LYS A 108 -4.52 -15.99 6.01
N GLU A 109 -3.42 -16.50 5.47
CA GLU A 109 -2.19 -16.76 6.21
C GLU A 109 -1.58 -15.46 6.75
N ASN A 110 -1.41 -14.44 5.90
CA ASN A 110 -0.92 -13.12 6.31
C ASN A 110 -1.77 -12.51 7.44
N ARG A 111 -3.10 -12.67 7.37
CA ARG A 111 -4.01 -12.21 8.45
C ARG A 111 -3.81 -12.98 9.76
N LYS A 112 -3.61 -14.30 9.70
CA LYS A 112 -3.30 -15.11 10.88
C LYS A 112 -1.97 -14.67 11.50
N GLU A 113 -0.95 -14.47 10.67
CA GLU A 113 0.36 -14.02 11.12
C GLU A 113 0.29 -12.65 11.81
N LEU A 114 -0.39 -11.68 11.19
CA LEU A 114 -0.63 -10.35 11.77
C LEU A 114 -1.32 -10.45 13.15
N LYS A 115 -2.35 -11.30 13.26
CA LYS A 115 -3.05 -11.54 14.53
C LYS A 115 -2.12 -12.14 15.59
N THR A 116 -1.31 -13.13 15.21
CA THR A 116 -0.33 -13.75 16.12
C THR A 116 0.70 -12.73 16.59
N ARG A 117 1.25 -11.91 15.68
CA ARG A 117 2.20 -10.84 16.03
C ARG A 117 1.59 -9.82 16.99
N TYR A 118 0.35 -9.38 16.72
CA TYR A 118 -0.38 -8.46 17.59
C TYR A 118 -0.60 -9.03 19.00
N ASN A 119 -1.00 -10.30 19.10
CA ASN A 119 -1.22 -10.96 20.38
C ASN A 119 0.08 -11.13 21.19
N LYS A 120 1.22 -11.35 20.51
CA LYS A 120 2.54 -11.46 21.15
C LYS A 120 3.09 -10.11 21.65
N SER A 121 2.68 -9.01 21.04
CA SER A 121 3.10 -7.65 21.42
C SER A 121 2.23 -7.02 22.52
N LYS A 122 1.25 -7.74 23.05
CA LYS A 122 0.37 -7.30 24.14
C LYS A 122 0.81 -7.94 25.44
#